data_AF-X5MEI0-F1
#
_entry.id   AF-X5MEI0-F1
#
_cell.length_a   1.000
_cell.length_b   1.000
_cell.length_c   1.000
_cell.angle_alpha   90.00
_cell.angle_beta   90.00
_cell.angle_gamma   90.00
#
_symmetry.space_group_name_H-M   'P 1'
#
loop_
_entity.id
_entity.type
_entity.pdbx_description
1 polymer ?
#
loop_
_entity_poly.entity_id
_entity_poly.type
_entity_poly.pdbx_seq_one_letter_code
_entity_poly.pdbx_strand_id
1 'polypeptide(L)'
;MADVTIYEHPLSPYAQKCKIALREKGVAFAAKLPDSIGTGLAGGEFRDASPRIEVPALIHGDVTIFESTVILEYIEETWPDPALLLKEPAARAHARMLEEMMDTHYEAITWALGEIHFFKRATGAAADRLTAAAAEQLAQAHAWLEKHLGDNQWFGGRTIGYADCAIAPLVNGAAGFDLGPKPGTPLGQWLVRANARPSIEETQTEAVASLSDMAQVGDLISTGQFKRQYRDHRLEWMVRSGGLDIVVDGIKNDTIRFVWPFA
;
A
#
# COMPACT_ATOMS: atom_id res chain seq x y z
N MET A 1 -15.14 21.01 10.74
CA MET A 1 -14.17 19.90 10.66
C MET A 1 -14.77 18.85 9.75
N ALA A 2 -13.96 18.15 8.96
CA ALA A 2 -14.49 17.05 8.14
C ALA A 2 -15.07 15.96 9.06
N ASP A 3 -16.19 15.38 8.66
CA ASP A 3 -16.86 14.30 9.41
C ASP A 3 -16.10 12.96 9.30
N VAL A 4 -15.19 12.87 8.33
CA VAL A 4 -14.31 11.73 8.09
C VAL A 4 -12.87 12.09 8.45
N THR A 5 -12.25 11.27 9.29
CA THR A 5 -10.80 11.29 9.55
C THR A 5 -10.20 9.97 9.10
N ILE A 6 -9.08 10.03 8.38
CA ILE A 6 -8.25 8.87 8.08
C ILE A 6 -6.88 9.03 8.73
N TYR A 7 -6.55 8.13 9.65
CA TYR A 7 -5.20 7.97 10.13
C TYR A 7 -4.37 7.26 9.07
N GLU A 8 -3.24 7.85 8.71
CA GLU A 8 -2.47 7.39 7.57
C GLU A 8 -0.96 7.54 7.75
N HIS A 9 -0.22 7.00 6.78
CA HIS A 9 1.11 7.47 6.44
C HIS A 9 1.09 7.70 4.92
N PRO A 10 1.58 8.82 4.38
CA PRO A 10 1.45 9.12 2.95
C PRO A 10 2.04 8.05 2.02
N LEU A 11 3.10 7.36 2.44
CA LEU A 11 3.69 6.20 1.72
C LEU A 11 2.94 4.86 1.88
N SER A 12 1.92 4.76 2.74
CA SER A 12 1.19 3.50 2.93
C SER A 12 0.25 3.26 1.75
N PRO A 13 0.47 2.23 0.89
CA PRO A 13 -0.43 1.97 -0.23
C PRO A 13 -1.86 1.64 0.24
N TYR A 14 -1.97 1.02 1.40
CA TYR A 14 -3.23 0.71 2.07
C TYR A 14 -4.02 1.97 2.43
N ALA A 15 -3.35 3.05 2.86
CA ALA A 15 -4.02 4.32 3.15
C ALA A 15 -4.29 5.11 1.86
N GLN A 16 -3.34 5.09 0.92
CA GLN A 16 -3.50 5.74 -0.39
C GLN A 16 -4.74 5.26 -1.11
N LYS A 17 -5.03 3.95 -1.16
CA LYS A 17 -6.24 3.45 -1.85
C LYS A 17 -7.55 3.98 -1.24
N CYS A 18 -7.61 4.09 0.10
CA CYS A 18 -8.78 4.64 0.78
C CYS A 18 -8.93 6.15 0.50
N LYS A 19 -7.82 6.89 0.50
CA LYS A 19 -7.82 8.32 0.14
C LYS A 19 -8.25 8.54 -1.31
N ILE A 20 -7.75 7.74 -2.25
CA ILE A 20 -8.15 7.80 -3.66
C ILE A 20 -9.66 7.56 -3.79
N ALA A 21 -10.21 6.57 -3.09
CA ALA A 21 -11.65 6.30 -3.13
C ALA A 21 -12.49 7.44 -2.55
N LEU A 22 -12.10 8.02 -1.42
CA LEU A 22 -12.76 9.20 -0.85
C LEU A 22 -12.71 10.40 -1.81
N ARG A 23 -11.56 10.64 -2.45
CA ARG A 23 -11.36 11.70 -3.46
C ARG A 23 -12.24 11.50 -4.70
N GLU A 24 -12.27 10.28 -5.26
CA GLU A 24 -13.13 9.96 -6.41
C GLU A 24 -14.61 10.11 -6.07
N LYS A 25 -14.99 9.91 -4.80
CA LYS A 25 -16.36 10.11 -4.31
C LYS A 25 -16.68 11.55 -3.91
N GLY A 26 -15.71 12.46 -3.96
CA GLY A 26 -15.88 13.84 -3.54
C GLY A 26 -16.16 14.00 -2.03
N VAL A 27 -15.75 13.03 -1.22
CA VAL A 27 -15.93 13.06 0.24
C VAL A 27 -14.77 13.83 0.86
N ALA A 28 -15.08 14.91 1.58
CA ALA A 28 -14.08 15.66 2.33
C ALA A 28 -13.63 14.86 3.57
N PHE A 29 -12.32 14.75 3.78
CA PHE A 29 -11.74 14.06 4.93
C PHE A 29 -10.51 14.80 5.47
N ALA A 30 -10.17 14.52 6.72
CA ALA A 30 -8.90 14.91 7.33
C ALA A 30 -7.93 13.73 7.34
N ALA A 31 -6.77 13.87 6.70
CA ALA A 31 -5.66 12.92 6.83
C ALA A 31 -4.81 13.28 8.04
N LYS A 32 -4.58 12.32 8.95
CA LYS A 32 -3.75 12.51 10.15
C LYS A 32 -2.64 11.48 10.18
N LEU A 33 -1.38 11.92 10.30
CA LEU A 33 -0.26 11.04 10.63
C LEU A 33 -0.31 10.75 12.14
N PRO A 34 -0.40 9.48 12.59
CA PRO A 34 -0.34 9.18 14.01
C PRO A 34 1.01 9.58 14.62
N ASP A 35 0.97 10.16 15.82
CA ASP A 35 2.17 10.37 16.62
C ASP A 35 2.85 9.01 16.87
N SER A 36 4.17 8.95 16.69
CA SER A 36 4.96 7.74 16.95
C SER A 36 4.57 6.52 16.07
N ILE A 37 4.07 6.76 14.85
CA ILE A 37 3.89 5.70 13.86
C ILE A 37 5.19 4.91 13.62
N GLY A 38 5.09 3.58 13.64
CA GLY A 38 6.22 2.67 13.43
C GLY A 38 7.14 2.44 14.64
N THR A 39 6.92 3.13 15.77
CA THR A 39 7.63 2.81 17.03
C THR A 39 6.94 1.70 17.82
N GLY A 40 5.64 1.47 17.58
CA GLY A 40 4.80 0.57 18.38
C GLY A 40 4.24 1.16 19.65
N LEU A 41 4.44 2.46 19.88
CA LEU A 41 4.00 3.17 21.08
C LEU A 41 2.88 4.19 20.79
N ALA A 42 2.28 4.17 19.61
CA ALA A 42 1.21 5.13 19.30
C ALA A 42 -0.01 4.88 20.20
N GLY A 43 -0.55 5.95 20.76
CA GLY A 43 -1.66 5.93 21.72
C GLY A 43 -2.83 6.81 21.27
N GLY A 44 -3.81 6.98 22.16
CA GLY A 44 -4.98 7.84 21.94
C GLY A 44 -5.96 7.29 20.90
N GLU A 45 -6.69 8.20 20.27
CA GLU A 45 -7.78 7.92 19.32
C GLU A 45 -7.36 6.98 18.17
N PHE A 46 -6.09 7.02 17.74
CA PHE A 46 -5.58 6.07 16.74
C PHE A 46 -5.48 4.63 17.26
N ARG A 47 -4.99 4.42 18.48
CA ARG A 47 -4.89 3.07 19.08
C ARG A 47 -6.28 2.48 19.32
N ASP A 48 -7.23 3.32 19.73
CA ASP A 48 -8.61 2.92 19.94
C ASP A 48 -9.29 2.54 18.61
N ALA A 49 -8.99 3.26 17.52
CA ALA A 49 -9.51 2.97 16.18
C ALA A 49 -8.82 1.78 15.50
N SER A 50 -7.53 1.56 15.75
CA SER A 50 -6.74 0.44 15.22
C SER A 50 -5.91 -0.22 16.32
N PRO A 51 -6.40 -1.31 16.94
CA PRO A 51 -5.66 -2.08 17.94
C PRO A 51 -4.33 -2.65 17.44
N ARG A 52 -4.17 -2.80 16.12
CA ARG A 52 -2.91 -3.19 15.44
C ARG A 52 -1.84 -2.11 15.44
N ILE A 53 -2.21 -0.86 15.73
CA ILE A 53 -1.34 0.31 15.62
C ILE A 53 -0.75 0.38 14.19
N GLU A 54 -1.63 0.18 13.20
CA GLU A 54 -1.34 0.18 11.76
C GLU A 54 -2.25 1.19 11.06
N VAL A 55 -1.76 1.70 9.94
CA VAL A 55 -2.54 2.58 9.06
C VAL A 55 -2.97 1.81 7.80
N PRO A 56 -4.16 2.08 7.26
CA PRO A 56 -5.11 3.11 7.69
C PRO A 56 -6.04 2.69 8.85
N ALA A 57 -6.52 3.71 9.57
CA ALA A 57 -7.72 3.62 10.40
C ALA A 57 -8.67 4.77 10.02
N LEU A 58 -9.96 4.49 9.87
CA LEU A 58 -10.99 5.48 9.51
C LEU A 58 -11.90 5.73 10.71
N ILE A 59 -12.21 7.01 10.93
CA ILE A 59 -13.22 7.47 11.89
C ILE A 59 -14.25 8.30 11.11
N HIS A 60 -15.53 7.95 11.25
CA HIS A 60 -16.66 8.66 10.68
C HIS A 60 -17.80 8.72 11.70
N GLY A 61 -17.98 9.88 12.33
CA GLY A 61 -18.84 10.00 13.52
C GLY A 61 -18.42 9.00 14.62
N ASP A 62 -19.37 8.16 15.04
CA ASP A 62 -19.15 7.12 16.05
C ASP A 62 -18.58 5.80 15.48
N VAL A 63 -18.35 5.73 14.16
CA VAL A 63 -17.85 4.53 13.48
C VAL A 63 -16.33 4.56 13.39
N THR A 64 -15.67 3.55 13.95
CA THR A 64 -14.22 3.33 13.84
C THR A 64 -13.93 2.01 13.12
N ILE A 65 -13.08 2.06 12.08
CA ILE A 65 -12.76 0.91 11.23
C ILE A 65 -11.26 0.89 10.97
N PHE A 66 -10.65 -0.28 11.11
CA PHE A 66 -9.30 -0.58 10.63
C PHE A 66 -9.37 -1.75 9.64
N GLU A 67 -8.26 -2.01 8.94
CA GLU A 67 -8.17 -2.85 7.73
C GLU A 67 -8.63 -2.13 6.46
N SER A 68 -7.69 -1.96 5.54
CA SER A 68 -7.91 -1.09 4.38
C SER A 68 -8.96 -1.61 3.39
N THR A 69 -9.07 -2.93 3.20
CA THR A 69 -10.14 -3.55 2.40
C THR A 69 -11.52 -3.29 3.02
N VAL A 70 -11.63 -3.42 4.34
CA VAL A 70 -12.90 -3.17 5.07
C VAL A 70 -13.28 -1.69 5.01
N ILE A 71 -12.30 -0.80 5.16
CA ILE A 71 -12.49 0.65 4.99
C ILE A 71 -12.96 0.96 3.56
N LEU A 72 -12.35 0.35 2.55
CA LEU A 72 -12.69 0.60 1.15
C LEU A 72 -14.10 0.11 0.79
N GLU A 73 -14.53 -1.03 1.34
CA GLU A 73 -15.94 -1.49 1.23
C GLU A 73 -16.89 -0.55 1.96
N TYR A 74 -16.56 -0.12 3.18
CA TYR A 74 -17.36 0.84 3.93
C TYR A 74 -17.56 2.16 3.17
N ILE A 75 -16.51 2.68 2.52
CA ILE A 75 -16.56 3.87 1.67
C ILE A 75 -17.52 3.65 0.48
N GLU A 76 -17.46 2.50 -0.18
CA GLU A 76 -18.35 2.16 -1.30
C GLU A 76 -19.82 2.02 -0.86
N GLU A 77 -20.08 1.45 0.31
CA GLU A 77 -21.43 1.25 0.84
C GLU A 77 -22.04 2.55 1.41
N THR A 78 -21.21 3.42 2.01
CA THR A 78 -21.66 4.67 2.64
C THR A 78 -21.93 5.76 1.60
N TRP A 79 -21.09 5.86 0.57
CA TRP A 79 -21.22 6.84 -0.51
C TRP A 79 -21.25 6.11 -1.86
N PRO A 80 -22.41 5.54 -2.26
CA PRO A 80 -22.49 4.66 -3.44
C PRO A 80 -22.29 5.37 -4.78
N ASP A 81 -22.36 6.71 -4.81
CA ASP A 81 -22.24 7.51 -6.03
C ASP A 81 -21.05 8.48 -5.96
N PRO A 82 -20.15 8.50 -6.97
CA PRO A 82 -20.03 7.54 -8.06
C PRO A 82 -19.62 6.14 -7.57
N ALA A 83 -20.16 5.11 -8.22
CA ALA A 83 -19.85 3.71 -7.93
C ALA A 83 -18.44 3.35 -8.39
N LEU A 84 -17.63 2.79 -7.49
CA LEU A 84 -16.31 2.24 -7.82
C LEU A 84 -16.40 0.74 -8.12
N LEU A 85 -17.45 0.06 -7.64
CA LEU A 85 -17.74 -1.33 -7.98
C LEU A 85 -18.89 -1.41 -9.00
N LEU A 86 -18.67 -2.20 -10.05
CA LEU A 86 -19.74 -2.56 -10.98
C LEU A 86 -20.83 -3.38 -10.26
N LYS A 87 -22.07 -3.33 -10.77
CA LYS A 87 -23.22 -3.99 -10.12
C LYS A 87 -23.15 -5.52 -10.19
N GLU A 88 -22.60 -6.06 -11.26
CA GLU A 88 -22.59 -7.50 -11.52
C GLU A 88 -21.73 -8.25 -10.49
N PRO A 89 -22.25 -9.31 -9.84
CA PRO A 89 -21.51 -10.03 -8.78
C PRO A 89 -20.12 -10.52 -9.21
N ALA A 90 -20.01 -11.04 -10.44
CA ALA A 90 -18.73 -11.48 -10.99
C ALA A 90 -17.74 -10.32 -11.13
N ALA A 91 -18.18 -9.15 -11.62
CA ALA A 91 -17.32 -7.99 -11.74
C ALA A 91 -16.82 -7.49 -10.37
N ARG A 92 -17.68 -7.52 -9.34
CA ARG A 92 -17.28 -7.20 -7.95
C ARG A 92 -16.24 -8.19 -7.42
N ALA A 93 -16.47 -9.48 -7.64
CA ALA A 93 -15.53 -10.53 -7.21
C ALA A 93 -14.16 -10.36 -7.89
N HIS A 94 -14.14 -10.03 -9.19
CA HIS A 94 -12.90 -9.76 -9.91
C HIS A 94 -12.17 -8.53 -9.38
N ALA A 95 -12.88 -7.43 -9.10
CA ALA A 95 -12.27 -6.23 -8.53
C ALA A 95 -11.62 -6.49 -7.17
N ARG A 96 -12.29 -7.27 -6.30
CA ARG A 96 -11.77 -7.67 -4.99
C ARG A 96 -10.61 -8.66 -5.10
N MET A 97 -10.66 -9.60 -6.05
CA MET A 97 -9.54 -10.51 -6.32
C MET A 97 -8.29 -9.74 -6.77
N LEU A 98 -8.45 -8.72 -7.61
CA LEU A 98 -7.34 -7.85 -8.03
C LEU A 98 -6.78 -7.11 -6.82
N GLU A 99 -7.63 -6.47 -6.02
CA GLU A 99 -7.21 -5.74 -4.81
C GLU A 99 -6.52 -6.65 -3.80
N GLU A 100 -7.06 -7.83 -3.49
CA GLU A 100 -6.43 -8.80 -2.60
C GLU A 100 -5.04 -9.21 -3.12
N MET A 101 -4.88 -9.49 -4.42
CA MET A 101 -3.57 -9.81 -5.01
C MET A 101 -2.57 -8.67 -4.80
N MET A 102 -3.04 -7.42 -4.95
CA MET A 102 -2.22 -6.23 -4.76
C MET A 102 -1.79 -6.08 -3.29
N ASP A 103 -2.74 -6.17 -2.36
CA ASP A 103 -2.52 -6.01 -0.91
C ASP A 103 -1.68 -7.13 -0.29
N THR A 104 -1.62 -8.29 -0.94
CA THR A 104 -0.90 -9.46 -0.43
C THR A 104 0.43 -9.66 -1.16
N HIS A 105 0.38 -10.25 -2.35
CA HIS A 105 1.56 -10.70 -3.08
C HIS A 105 2.34 -9.55 -3.70
N TYR A 106 1.66 -8.58 -4.32
CA TYR A 106 2.34 -7.45 -4.94
C TYR A 106 2.99 -6.55 -3.89
N GLU A 107 2.25 -6.22 -2.83
CA GLU A 107 2.74 -5.37 -1.75
C GLU A 107 3.98 -5.96 -1.10
N ALA A 108 4.00 -7.27 -0.82
CA ALA A 108 5.15 -7.94 -0.22
C ALA A 108 6.45 -7.72 -1.03
N ILE A 109 6.36 -7.72 -2.37
CA ILE A 109 7.51 -7.47 -3.25
C ILE A 109 7.97 -6.01 -3.11
N THR A 110 7.07 -5.04 -3.27
CA THR A 110 7.42 -3.62 -3.18
C THR A 110 7.89 -3.20 -1.78
N TRP A 111 7.33 -3.82 -0.75
CA TRP A 111 7.73 -3.60 0.63
C TRP A 111 9.15 -4.08 0.88
N ALA A 112 9.51 -5.25 0.34
CA ALA A 112 10.85 -5.81 0.47
C ALA A 112 11.91 -5.00 -0.30
N LEU A 113 11.56 -4.39 -1.44
CA LEU A 113 12.43 -3.41 -2.09
C LEU A 113 12.76 -2.23 -1.16
N GLY A 114 11.82 -1.81 -0.30
CA GLY A 114 12.07 -0.84 0.76
C GLY A 114 13.16 -1.28 1.75
N GLU A 115 13.22 -2.56 2.14
CA GLU A 115 14.28 -3.11 3.00
C GLU A 115 15.68 -2.89 2.41
N ILE A 116 15.78 -2.94 1.08
CA ILE A 116 17.03 -2.80 0.33
C ILE A 116 17.36 -1.33 0.10
N HIS A 117 16.41 -0.58 -0.45
CA HIS A 117 16.67 0.75 -0.99
C HIS A 117 16.60 1.84 0.07
N PHE A 118 15.69 1.74 1.04
CA PHE A 118 15.52 2.74 2.10
C PHE A 118 16.26 2.35 3.37
N PHE A 119 16.12 1.09 3.80
CA PHE A 119 16.63 0.66 5.11
C PHE A 119 18.00 -0.03 5.05
N LYS A 120 18.54 -0.25 3.84
CA LYS A 120 19.87 -0.81 3.59
C LYS A 120 20.16 -2.12 4.34
N ARG A 121 19.12 -2.93 4.58
CA ARG A 121 19.21 -4.19 5.33
C ARG A 121 19.75 -5.36 4.49
N ALA A 122 19.92 -5.15 3.19
CA ALA A 122 20.65 -6.01 2.29
C ALA A 122 21.59 -5.16 1.43
N THR A 123 22.81 -5.66 1.19
CA THR A 123 23.79 -5.01 0.30
C THR A 123 24.52 -6.05 -0.56
N GLY A 124 25.23 -5.60 -1.59
CA GLY A 124 25.99 -6.47 -2.50
C GLY A 124 25.15 -7.59 -3.10
N ALA A 125 25.72 -8.80 -3.17
CA ALA A 125 25.08 -9.96 -3.80
C ALA A 125 23.70 -10.32 -3.20
N ALA A 126 23.48 -10.04 -1.91
CA ALA A 126 22.18 -10.29 -1.28
C ALA A 126 21.11 -9.31 -1.80
N ALA A 127 21.46 -8.02 -1.93
CA ALA A 127 20.58 -7.02 -2.52
C ALA A 127 20.31 -7.33 -4.00
N ASP A 128 21.35 -7.63 -4.78
CA ASP A 128 21.22 -7.93 -6.22
C ASP A 128 20.27 -9.10 -6.47
N ARG A 129 20.39 -10.18 -5.68
CA ARG A 129 19.51 -11.35 -5.78
C ARG A 129 18.05 -11.00 -5.44
N LEU A 130 17.81 -10.24 -4.36
CA LEU A 130 16.45 -9.87 -3.96
C LEU A 130 15.81 -8.92 -4.97
N THR A 131 16.56 -7.95 -5.49
CA THR A 131 16.10 -7.04 -6.53
C THR A 131 15.80 -7.79 -7.84
N ALA A 132 16.63 -8.77 -8.22
CA ALA A 132 16.36 -9.60 -9.39
C ALA A 132 15.08 -10.44 -9.23
N ALA A 133 14.88 -11.05 -8.05
CA ALA A 133 13.66 -11.80 -7.74
C ALA A 133 12.41 -10.90 -7.74
N ALA A 134 12.53 -9.69 -7.20
CA ALA A 134 11.45 -8.69 -7.24
C ALA A 134 11.11 -8.29 -8.68
N ALA A 135 12.12 -7.97 -9.50
CA ALA A 135 11.93 -7.59 -10.89
C ALA A 135 11.24 -8.68 -11.71
N GLU A 136 11.65 -9.94 -11.55
CA GLU A 136 11.01 -11.07 -12.23
C GLU A 136 9.54 -11.23 -11.82
N GLN A 137 9.25 -11.20 -10.53
CA GLN A 137 7.88 -11.39 -10.01
C GLN A 137 6.96 -10.22 -10.36
N LEU A 138 7.47 -8.98 -10.31
CA LEU A 138 6.72 -7.81 -10.74
C LEU A 138 6.40 -7.86 -12.24
N ALA A 139 7.33 -8.30 -13.08
CA ALA A 139 7.06 -8.48 -14.51
C ALA A 139 5.95 -9.51 -14.77
N GLN A 140 5.91 -10.61 -13.99
CA GLN A 140 4.82 -11.59 -14.06
C GLN A 140 3.48 -10.99 -13.59
N ALA A 141 3.49 -10.23 -12.49
CA ALA A 141 2.30 -9.56 -11.98
C ALA A 141 1.78 -8.51 -12.97
N HIS A 142 2.66 -7.74 -13.62
CA HIS A 142 2.28 -6.77 -14.66
C HIS A 142 1.64 -7.46 -15.86
N ALA A 143 2.23 -8.55 -16.35
CA ALA A 143 1.62 -9.32 -17.45
C ALA A 143 0.23 -9.87 -17.07
N TRP A 144 0.06 -10.31 -15.83
CA TRP A 144 -1.23 -10.76 -15.31
C TRP A 144 -2.25 -9.62 -15.20
N LEU A 145 -1.83 -8.46 -14.71
CA LEU A 145 -2.65 -7.24 -14.66
C LEU A 145 -3.03 -6.76 -16.07
N GLU A 146 -2.12 -6.78 -17.04
CA GLU A 146 -2.39 -6.44 -18.44
C GLU A 146 -3.47 -7.34 -19.04
N LYS A 147 -3.44 -8.64 -18.74
CA LYS A 147 -4.48 -9.59 -19.16
C LYS A 147 -5.84 -9.26 -18.55
N HIS A 148 -5.89 -8.81 -17.29
CA HIS A 148 -7.14 -8.45 -16.60
C HIS A 148 -7.67 -7.08 -17.01
N LEU A 149 -6.78 -6.14 -17.33
CA LEU A 149 -7.15 -4.86 -17.92
C LEU A 149 -7.79 -5.09 -19.30
N GLY A 150 -7.18 -5.96 -20.12
CA GLY A 150 -7.64 -6.24 -21.48
C GLY A 150 -7.71 -4.95 -22.31
N ASP A 151 -8.83 -4.76 -23.01
CA ASP A 151 -9.09 -3.56 -23.82
C ASP A 151 -9.74 -2.43 -23.02
N ASN A 152 -9.93 -2.59 -21.70
CA ASN A 152 -10.56 -1.58 -20.87
C ASN A 152 -9.63 -0.39 -20.60
N GLN A 153 -10.23 0.77 -20.38
CA GLN A 153 -9.48 1.96 -19.99
C GLN A 153 -9.03 1.89 -18.52
N TRP A 154 -9.83 1.23 -17.68
CA TRP A 154 -9.65 1.08 -16.24
C TRP A 154 -9.98 -0.35 -15.82
N PHE A 155 -9.52 -0.79 -14.66
CA PHE A 155 -9.96 -2.07 -14.08
C PHE A 155 -11.45 -2.04 -13.69
N GLY A 156 -12.02 -0.85 -13.48
CA GLY A 156 -13.48 -0.61 -13.43
C GLY A 156 -14.21 -0.61 -14.79
N GLY A 157 -13.52 -0.89 -15.89
CA GLY A 157 -14.07 -0.88 -17.25
C GLY A 157 -13.88 0.47 -17.95
N ARG A 158 -14.97 1.24 -18.11
CA ARG A 158 -14.95 2.55 -18.80
C ARG A 158 -14.52 3.71 -17.91
N THR A 159 -14.65 3.56 -16.60
CA THR A 159 -14.30 4.56 -15.58
C THR A 159 -13.42 3.92 -14.53
N ILE A 160 -12.68 4.75 -13.79
CA ILE A 160 -11.92 4.28 -12.63
C ILE A 160 -12.83 3.49 -11.69
N GLY A 161 -12.31 2.41 -11.09
CA GLY A 161 -13.03 1.59 -10.14
C GLY A 161 -12.22 1.21 -8.90
N TYR A 162 -12.80 0.32 -8.11
CA TYR A 162 -12.28 -0.16 -6.84
C TYR A 162 -10.87 -0.72 -6.95
N ALA A 163 -10.64 -1.59 -7.94
CA ALA A 163 -9.33 -2.20 -8.17
C ALA A 163 -8.28 -1.16 -8.59
N ASP A 164 -8.65 -0.14 -9.38
CA ASP A 164 -7.71 0.91 -9.78
C ASP A 164 -7.19 1.69 -8.55
N CYS A 165 -8.05 1.91 -7.54
CA CYS A 165 -7.67 2.58 -6.28
C CYS A 165 -6.58 1.80 -5.53
N ALA A 166 -6.63 0.46 -5.56
CA ALA A 166 -5.65 -0.41 -4.92
C ALA A 166 -4.38 -0.62 -5.78
N ILE A 167 -4.53 -0.73 -7.10
CA ILE A 167 -3.42 -1.01 -8.01
C ILE A 167 -2.49 0.21 -8.14
N ALA A 168 -3.04 1.43 -8.25
CA ALA A 168 -2.23 2.62 -8.56
C ALA A 168 -1.14 2.93 -7.53
N PRO A 169 -1.41 2.92 -6.20
CA PRO A 169 -0.38 3.10 -5.18
C PRO A 169 0.82 2.15 -5.33
N LEU A 170 0.54 0.86 -5.54
CA LEU A 170 1.55 -0.19 -5.54
C LEU A 170 2.33 -0.23 -6.85
N VAL A 171 1.67 0.00 -7.99
CA VAL A 171 2.36 0.12 -9.28
C VAL A 171 3.26 1.36 -9.31
N ASN A 172 2.83 2.48 -8.72
CA ASN A 172 3.70 3.63 -8.53
C ASN A 172 4.88 3.34 -7.59
N GLY A 173 4.64 2.59 -6.51
CA GLY A 173 5.71 2.13 -5.62
C GLY A 173 6.78 1.32 -6.36
N ALA A 174 6.37 0.37 -7.21
CA ALA A 174 7.29 -0.37 -8.06
C ALA A 174 8.03 0.53 -9.08
N ALA A 175 7.32 1.50 -9.68
CA ALA A 175 7.92 2.47 -10.60
C ALA A 175 8.98 3.35 -9.92
N GLY A 176 8.78 3.70 -8.65
CA GLY A 176 9.77 4.43 -7.84
C GLY A 176 11.07 3.66 -7.57
N PHE A 177 11.07 2.34 -7.80
CA PHE A 177 12.27 1.49 -7.77
C PHE A 177 12.78 1.14 -9.18
N ASP A 178 12.34 1.84 -10.22
CA ASP A 178 12.62 1.55 -11.63
C ASP A 178 12.12 0.16 -12.09
N LEU A 179 11.16 -0.41 -11.37
CA LEU A 179 10.55 -1.72 -11.63
C LEU A 179 9.05 -1.61 -11.96
N GLY A 180 8.61 -0.45 -12.47
CA GLY A 180 7.26 -0.24 -12.96
C GLY A 180 7.00 -0.88 -14.33
N PRO A 181 5.73 -0.88 -14.80
CA PRO A 181 5.39 -1.37 -16.12
C PRO A 181 6.10 -0.55 -17.20
N LYS A 182 6.52 -1.21 -18.28
CA LYS A 182 7.24 -0.55 -19.37
C LYS A 182 6.35 0.49 -20.06
N PRO A 183 6.88 1.67 -20.42
CA PRO A 183 6.14 2.63 -21.23
C PRO A 183 5.62 2.00 -22.53
N GLY A 184 4.35 2.27 -22.85
CA GLY A 184 3.70 1.78 -24.07
C GLY A 184 3.00 0.44 -23.95
N THR A 185 3.20 -0.36 -22.89
CA THR A 185 2.35 -1.54 -22.62
C THR A 185 0.96 -1.11 -22.14
N PRO A 186 -0.07 -1.97 -22.18
CA PRO A 186 -1.41 -1.60 -21.69
C PRO A 186 -1.40 -1.07 -20.25
N LEU A 187 -0.65 -1.71 -19.35
CA LEU A 187 -0.52 -1.27 -17.97
C LEU A 187 0.32 0.00 -17.84
N GLY A 188 1.38 0.16 -18.64
CA GLY A 188 2.16 1.41 -18.68
C GLY A 188 1.32 2.61 -19.14
N GLN A 189 0.49 2.43 -20.16
CA GLN A 189 -0.45 3.45 -20.62
C GLN A 189 -1.54 3.72 -19.58
N TRP A 190 -2.04 2.69 -18.89
CA TRP A 190 -2.95 2.83 -17.76
C TRP A 190 -2.33 3.66 -16.64
N LEU A 191 -1.08 3.39 -16.27
CA LEU A 191 -0.38 4.12 -15.21
C LEU A 191 -0.27 5.62 -15.52
N VAL A 192 0.06 5.97 -16.77
CA VAL A 192 0.08 7.37 -17.22
C VAL A 192 -1.29 8.03 -17.06
N ARG A 193 -2.37 7.35 -17.45
CA ARG A 193 -3.73 7.88 -17.28
C ARG A 193 -4.12 7.99 -15.80
N ALA A 194 -3.78 6.99 -15.01
CA ALA A 194 -4.05 6.93 -13.57
C ALA A 194 -3.39 8.12 -12.87
N ASN A 195 -2.11 8.36 -13.13
CA ASN A 195 -1.35 9.45 -12.52
C ASN A 195 -1.76 10.86 -12.99
N ALA A 196 -2.53 10.96 -14.08
CA ALA A 196 -3.14 12.22 -14.52
C ALA A 196 -4.53 12.48 -13.89
N ARG A 197 -5.07 11.54 -13.10
CA ARG A 197 -6.31 11.78 -12.36
C ARG A 197 -6.03 12.57 -11.09
N PRO A 198 -6.81 13.61 -10.76
CA PRO A 198 -6.59 14.43 -9.57
C PRO A 198 -6.52 13.62 -8.26
N SER A 199 -7.39 12.60 -8.11
CA SER A 199 -7.43 11.75 -6.92
C SER A 199 -6.09 11.02 -6.66
N ILE A 200 -5.45 10.54 -7.72
CA ILE A 200 -4.19 9.78 -7.67
C ILE A 200 -3.00 10.73 -7.65
N GLU A 201 -3.02 11.79 -8.46
CA GLU A 201 -1.98 12.81 -8.51
C GLU A 201 -1.77 13.49 -7.15
N GLU A 202 -2.86 13.90 -6.49
CA GLU A 202 -2.81 14.51 -5.16
C GLU A 202 -2.25 13.52 -4.13
N THR A 203 -2.73 12.27 -4.16
CA THR A 203 -2.24 11.19 -3.29
C THR A 203 -0.74 10.90 -3.50
N GLN A 204 -0.28 10.92 -4.75
CA GLN A 204 1.13 10.73 -5.09
C GLN A 204 1.98 11.92 -4.68
N THR A 205 1.48 13.14 -4.83
CA THR A 205 2.19 14.34 -4.39
C THR A 205 2.44 14.31 -2.88
N GLU A 206 1.44 13.91 -2.09
CA GLU A 206 1.59 13.69 -0.64
C GLU A 206 2.63 12.61 -0.33
N ALA A 207 2.61 11.49 -1.06
CA ALA A 207 3.57 10.41 -0.91
C ALA A 207 5.00 10.86 -1.20
N VAL A 208 5.22 11.52 -2.34
CA VAL A 208 6.54 12.04 -2.75
C VAL A 208 7.06 13.07 -1.76
N ALA A 209 6.20 13.96 -1.25
CA ALA A 209 6.58 14.94 -0.23
C ALA A 209 7.10 14.29 1.06
N SER A 210 6.61 13.09 1.41
CA SER A 210 7.05 12.35 2.60
C SER A 210 8.32 11.49 2.39
N LEU A 211 8.86 11.40 1.16
CA LEU A 211 10.06 10.60 0.89
C LEU A 211 11.32 11.20 1.51
N SER A 212 11.41 12.53 1.65
CA SER A 212 12.55 13.19 2.31
C SER A 212 12.72 12.74 3.76
N ASP A 213 11.62 12.39 4.42
CA ASP A 213 11.60 11.98 5.82
C ASP A 213 12.08 10.52 5.96
N MET A 214 11.88 9.67 4.94
CA MET A 214 12.31 8.27 4.97
C MET A 214 13.83 8.09 4.95
N ALA A 215 14.58 9.02 4.36
CA ALA A 215 16.04 8.98 4.43
C ALA A 215 16.55 9.05 5.88
N GLN A 216 15.81 9.75 6.76
CA GLN A 216 16.13 9.85 8.19
C GLN A 216 15.68 8.61 8.98
N VAL A 217 14.68 7.86 8.48
CA VAL A 217 14.17 6.64 9.13
C VAL A 217 15.20 5.49 9.09
N GLY A 218 16.08 5.44 8.08
CA GLY A 218 17.18 4.47 8.04
C GLY A 218 18.05 4.53 9.30
N ASP A 219 18.40 5.74 9.75
CA ASP A 219 19.19 5.96 10.96
C ASP A 219 18.41 5.59 12.23
N LEU A 220 17.09 5.86 12.26
CA LEU A 220 16.21 5.52 13.39
C LEU A 220 16.02 4.00 13.57
N ILE A 221 16.07 3.22 12.48
CA ILE A 221 16.04 1.74 12.57
C ILE A 221 17.33 1.22 13.18
N SER A 222 18.49 1.77 12.78
CA SER A 222 19.78 1.36 13.33
C SER A 222 19.90 1.59 14.84
N THR A 223 19.13 2.54 15.36
CA THR A 223 19.06 2.88 16.79
C THR A 223 17.88 2.22 17.53
N GLY A 224 17.10 1.37 16.87
CA GLY A 224 15.97 0.63 17.45
C GLY A 224 14.73 1.49 17.75
N GLN A 225 14.73 2.75 17.34
CA GLN A 225 13.63 3.70 17.58
C GLN A 225 12.47 3.51 16.60
N PHE A 226 12.70 2.79 15.50
CA PHE A 226 11.69 2.39 14.53
C PHE A 226 11.79 0.89 14.25
N LYS A 227 10.66 0.18 14.27
CA LYS A 227 10.62 -1.27 14.02
C LYS A 227 9.90 -1.57 12.72
N ARG A 228 10.56 -2.29 11.83
CA ARG A 228 9.97 -2.76 10.58
C ARG A 228 8.95 -3.85 10.85
N GLN A 229 7.78 -3.72 10.26
CA GLN A 229 6.69 -4.63 10.54
C GLN A 229 6.62 -5.77 9.52
N TYR A 230 6.71 -7.00 10.01
CA TYR A 230 6.54 -8.22 9.23
C TYR A 230 5.18 -8.85 9.51
N ARG A 231 4.58 -9.43 8.45
CA ARG A 231 3.34 -10.21 8.50
C ARG A 231 3.21 -11.11 7.26
N ASP A 232 2.52 -12.24 7.40
CA ASP A 232 2.00 -13.11 6.35
C ASP A 232 2.87 -13.13 5.07
N HIS A 233 2.38 -12.50 3.99
CA HIS A 233 2.98 -12.45 2.66
C HIS A 233 4.35 -11.77 2.61
N ARG A 234 4.62 -10.77 3.47
CA ARG A 234 5.96 -10.14 3.55
C ARG A 234 6.98 -11.15 4.09
N LEU A 235 6.60 -11.92 5.11
CA LEU A 235 7.47 -12.95 5.67
C LEU A 235 7.67 -14.09 4.65
N GLU A 236 6.59 -14.57 4.04
CA GLU A 236 6.66 -15.60 3.00
C GLU A 236 7.59 -15.18 1.85
N TRP A 237 7.44 -13.95 1.34
CA TRP A 237 8.26 -13.43 0.26
C TRP A 237 9.75 -13.39 0.63
N MET A 238 10.06 -12.93 1.84
CA MET A 238 11.44 -12.86 2.32
C MET A 238 12.05 -14.26 2.46
N VAL A 239 11.30 -15.23 2.96
CA VAL A 239 11.78 -16.62 3.06
C VAL A 239 12.05 -17.22 1.67
N ARG A 240 11.08 -17.14 0.75
CA ARG A 240 11.20 -17.77 -0.58
C ARG A 240 12.24 -17.12 -1.49
N SER A 241 12.46 -15.81 -1.34
CA SER A 241 13.39 -15.04 -2.19
C SER A 241 14.81 -14.97 -1.61
N GLY A 242 15.06 -15.63 -0.48
CA GLY A 242 16.38 -15.74 0.16
C GLY A 242 16.71 -14.61 1.14
N GLY A 243 15.76 -13.77 1.51
CA GLY A 243 15.88 -12.70 2.51
C GLY A 243 15.75 -13.17 3.97
N LEU A 244 15.82 -14.48 4.24
CA LEU A 244 15.65 -15.00 5.61
C LEU A 244 16.63 -14.38 6.62
N ASP A 245 17.89 -14.14 6.22
CA ASP A 245 18.89 -13.54 7.10
C ASP A 245 18.48 -12.13 7.58
N ILE A 246 17.83 -11.34 6.72
CA ILE A 246 17.32 -10.01 7.08
C ILE A 246 16.28 -10.13 8.20
N VAL A 247 15.42 -11.15 8.14
CA VAL A 247 14.40 -11.42 9.16
C VAL A 247 15.06 -11.85 10.46
N VAL A 248 15.97 -12.82 10.39
CA VAL A 248 16.68 -13.36 11.57
C VAL A 248 17.49 -12.26 12.27
N ASP A 249 18.22 -11.44 11.52
CA ASP A 249 18.98 -10.32 12.07
C ASP A 249 18.06 -9.23 12.63
N GLY A 250 16.90 -9.03 11.99
CA GLY A 250 15.85 -8.18 12.51
C GLY A 250 15.37 -8.58 13.91
N ILE A 251 15.15 -9.87 14.13
CA ILE A 251 14.75 -10.43 15.42
C ILE A 251 15.87 -10.28 16.44
N LYS A 252 17.10 -10.66 16.07
CA LYS A 252 18.28 -10.59 16.97
C LYS A 252 18.56 -9.17 17.44
N ASN A 253 18.37 -8.19 16.57
CA ASN A 253 18.68 -6.78 16.83
C ASN A 253 17.45 -5.98 17.29
N ASP A 254 16.30 -6.62 17.51
CA ASP A 254 15.04 -5.98 17.91
C ASP A 254 14.60 -4.82 16.98
N THR A 255 14.89 -4.94 15.68
CA THR A 255 14.54 -3.93 14.66
C THR A 255 13.32 -4.31 13.82
N ILE A 256 12.69 -5.45 14.13
CA ILE A 256 11.41 -5.86 13.54
C ILE A 256 10.36 -6.15 14.59
N ARG A 257 9.09 -6.10 14.19
CA ARG A 257 7.95 -6.43 15.03
C ARG A 257 6.91 -7.25 14.26
N PHE A 258 6.16 -8.03 15.02
CA PHE A 258 4.93 -8.71 14.59
C PHE A 258 3.76 -8.12 15.38
N VAL A 259 2.59 -8.01 14.75
CA VAL A 259 1.44 -7.24 15.29
C VAL A 259 0.39 -8.10 16.01
N TRP A 260 0.51 -9.43 15.97
CA TRP A 260 -0.45 -10.35 16.57
C TRP A 260 0.23 -11.35 17.52
N PRO A 261 -0.33 -11.63 18.72
CA PRO A 261 -1.52 -11.01 19.31
C PRO A 261 -1.29 -9.53 19.68
N PHE A 262 -2.38 -8.77 19.83
CA PHE A 262 -2.29 -7.38 20.31
C PHE A 262 -1.64 -7.37 21.71
N ALA A 263 -0.65 -6.48 21.89
CA ALA A 263 -0.02 -6.23 23.18
C ALA A 263 -0.71 -5.09 23.96
#